data_AF-A0A0G2BHG1-F1
#
_entry.id   AF-A0A0G2BHG1-F1
#
_cell.length_a   1.000
_cell.length_b   1.000
_cell.length_c   1.000
_cell.angle_alpha   90.00
_cell.angle_beta   90.00
_cell.angle_gamma   90.00
#
_symmetry.space_group_name_H-M   'P 1'
#
loop_
_entity.id
_entity.type
_entity.pdbx_description
1 polymer ?
#
loop_
_entity_poly.entity_id
_entity_poly.type
_entity_poly.pdbx_seq_one_letter_code
_entity_poly.pdbx_strand_id
1 'polypeptide(L)'
;MNDETNYLSKEKFDELTTELEHLKTVRRREIAEQLEYARSLGDLSENAEYEEARNLQAATEDRIRVIEENLSHARIIEHSKGSTVSLGSTVTIQKQGEKEEHTYQIVGSAEANMQEHKISHLSPLGSSLMEKKKGDTFSFDTPKGAQKYKIVGIRSQVRILKGAHGVCRRAWSSWSGRSIPVVRAIRVRKDRVRFPAARPRTLQKQAVR
;
A
#
# COMPACT_ATOMS: atom_id res chain seq x y z
N MET A 1 -3.32 -21.36 -15.67
CA MET A 1 -3.04 -20.20 -14.79
C MET A 1 -2.79 -19.02 -15.70
N ASN A 2 -3.60 -17.98 -15.65
CA ASN A 2 -3.28 -16.74 -16.35
C ASN A 2 -2.30 -15.98 -15.44
N ASP A 3 -1.02 -15.99 -15.79
CA ASP A 3 -0.02 -15.10 -15.19
C ASP A 3 -0.27 -13.66 -15.67
N GLU A 4 -1.45 -13.12 -15.35
CA GLU A 4 -1.76 -11.72 -15.57
C GLU A 4 -0.89 -10.91 -14.61
N THR A 5 0.25 -10.46 -15.12
CA THR A 5 1.13 -9.53 -14.42
C THR A 5 0.33 -8.29 -14.05
N ASN A 6 0.06 -8.09 -12.76
CA ASN A 6 -0.73 -6.97 -12.29
C ASN A 6 0.19 -5.77 -12.09
N TYR A 7 -0.01 -4.72 -12.88
CA TYR A 7 0.77 -3.50 -12.75
C TYR A 7 0.14 -2.60 -11.69
N LEU A 8 0.88 -2.38 -10.60
CA LEU A 8 0.44 -1.53 -9.49
C LEU A 8 1.30 -0.27 -9.41
N SER A 9 0.66 0.82 -9.00
CA SER A 9 1.37 2.01 -8.57
C SER A 9 2.02 1.76 -7.20
N LYS A 10 3.15 2.45 -6.93
CA LYS A 10 3.83 2.32 -5.64
C LYS A 10 2.93 2.73 -4.47
N GLU A 11 2.17 3.81 -4.65
CA GLU A 11 1.22 4.29 -3.63
C GLU A 11 0.17 3.22 -3.31
N LYS A 12 -0.40 2.56 -4.33
CA LYS A 12 -1.36 1.47 -4.11
C LYS A 12 -0.74 0.25 -3.45
N PHE A 13 0.49 -0.11 -3.84
CA PHE A 13 1.20 -1.23 -3.23
C PHE A 13 1.39 -1.02 -1.72
N ASP A 14 1.78 0.19 -1.31
CA ASP A 14 1.96 0.56 0.10
C ASP A 14 0.61 0.55 0.85
N GLU A 15 -0.47 1.05 0.23
CA GLU A 15 -1.83 0.98 0.78
C GLU A 15 -2.29 -0.47 1.01
N LEU A 16 -2.14 -1.34 0.01
CA LEU A 16 -2.53 -2.75 0.11
C LEU A 16 -1.72 -3.51 1.15
N THR A 17 -0.44 -3.19 1.29
CA THR A 17 0.42 -3.76 2.34
C THR A 17 -0.05 -3.35 3.73
N THR A 18 -0.37 -2.06 3.90
CA THR A 18 -0.90 -1.54 5.18
C THR A 18 -2.26 -2.14 5.51
N GLU A 19 -3.15 -2.27 4.51
CA GLU A 19 -4.46 -2.92 4.66
C GLU A 19 -4.29 -4.38 5.09
N LEU A 20 -3.39 -5.12 4.44
CA LEU A 20 -3.11 -6.52 4.76
C LEU A 20 -2.58 -6.70 6.19
N GLU A 21 -1.66 -5.84 6.63
CA GLU A 21 -1.14 -5.88 8.00
C GLU A 21 -2.26 -5.63 9.02
N HIS A 22 -3.11 -4.63 8.77
CA HIS A 22 -4.24 -4.31 9.62
C HIS A 22 -5.25 -5.49 9.70
N LEU A 23 -5.56 -6.10 8.56
CA LEU A 23 -6.47 -7.25 8.49
C LEU A 23 -5.91 -8.45 9.28
N LYS A 24 -4.61 -8.73 9.15
CA LYS A 24 -3.96 -9.86 9.84
C LYS A 24 -3.77 -9.66 11.33
N THR A 25 -3.54 -8.43 11.78
CA THR A 25 -3.17 -8.14 13.18
C THR A 25 -4.36 -7.70 14.01
N VAL A 26 -5.11 -6.69 13.55
CA VAL A 26 -6.19 -6.07 14.32
C VAL A 26 -7.49 -6.84 14.05
N ARG A 27 -7.94 -6.90 12.80
CA ARG A 27 -9.26 -7.47 12.46
C ARG A 27 -9.40 -8.93 12.82
N ARG A 28 -8.38 -9.77 12.55
CA ARG A 28 -8.41 -11.18 12.97
C ARG A 28 -8.58 -11.37 14.48
N ARG A 29 -8.02 -10.48 15.29
CA ARG A 29 -8.15 -10.53 16.76
C ARG A 29 -9.55 -10.10 17.19
N GLU A 30 -10.04 -8.99 16.65
CA GLU A 30 -11.42 -8.51 16.91
C GLU A 30 -12.47 -9.58 16.59
N ILE A 31 -12.34 -10.25 15.43
CA ILE A 31 -13.26 -11.31 15.01
C ILE A 31 -13.15 -12.53 15.94
N ALA A 32 -11.94 -12.88 16.40
CA ALA A 32 -11.75 -13.97 17.34
C ALA A 32 -12.42 -13.67 18.69
N GLU A 33 -12.29 -12.44 19.20
CA GLU A 33 -12.93 -11.97 20.42
C GLU A 33 -14.47 -11.96 20.28
N GLN A 34 -14.99 -11.49 19.14
CA GLN A 34 -16.43 -11.54 18.83
C GLN A 34 -16.96 -12.98 18.78
N LEU A 35 -16.20 -13.90 18.18
CA LEU A 35 -16.59 -15.30 18.10
C LEU A 35 -16.55 -15.98 19.47
N GLU A 36 -15.59 -15.65 20.33
CA GLU A 36 -15.52 -16.14 21.70
C GLU A 36 -16.68 -15.59 22.55
N TYR A 37 -16.98 -14.29 22.42
CA TYR A 37 -18.13 -13.67 23.07
C TYR A 37 -19.44 -14.32 22.63
N ALA A 38 -19.67 -14.48 21.32
CA ALA A 38 -20.87 -15.12 20.80
C ALA A 38 -20.99 -16.58 21.27
N ARG A 39 -19.88 -17.30 21.41
CA ARG A 39 -19.87 -18.67 21.97
C ARG A 39 -20.28 -18.71 23.45
N SER A 40 -19.93 -17.69 24.22
CA SER A 40 -20.30 -17.62 25.64
C SER A 40 -21.80 -17.42 25.88
N LEU A 41 -22.55 -16.95 24.87
CA LEU A 41 -24.00 -16.73 24.95
C LEU A 41 -24.82 -18.04 24.91
N GLY A 42 -24.18 -19.18 24.70
CA GLY A 42 -24.74 -20.51 24.96
C GLY A 42 -25.45 -21.14 23.77
N ASP A 43 -26.63 -20.64 23.38
CA ASP A 43 -27.35 -21.20 22.22
C ASP A 43 -26.74 -20.65 20.92
N LEU A 44 -25.96 -21.49 20.24
CA LEU A 44 -25.26 -21.13 19.00
C LEU A 44 -26.16 -21.18 17.77
N SER A 45 -27.31 -21.86 17.84
CA SER A 45 -28.13 -22.19 16.68
C SER A 45 -29.13 -21.11 16.27
N GLU A 46 -29.46 -20.20 17.18
CA GLU A 46 -30.31 -19.02 16.94
C GLU A 46 -29.56 -17.69 17.10
N ASN A 47 -28.24 -17.74 17.29
CA ASN A 47 -27.42 -16.57 17.60
C ASN A 47 -26.95 -15.87 16.33
N ALA A 48 -27.63 -14.77 16.00
CA ALA A 48 -27.30 -13.94 14.84
C ALA A 48 -25.86 -13.38 14.92
N GLU A 49 -25.38 -13.06 16.13
CA GLU A 49 -24.03 -12.55 16.36
C GLU A 49 -22.95 -13.59 16.06
N TYR A 50 -23.22 -14.88 16.30
CA TYR A 50 -22.31 -15.96 15.93
C TYR A 50 -22.23 -16.13 14.41
N GLU A 51 -23.38 -16.13 13.72
CA GLU A 51 -23.41 -16.20 12.26
C GLU A 51 -22.74 -14.99 11.61
N GLU A 52 -23.00 -13.79 12.13
CA GLU A 52 -22.36 -12.55 11.67
C GLU A 52 -20.84 -12.62 11.86
N ALA A 53 -20.35 -12.99 13.06
CA ALA A 53 -18.91 -13.11 13.32
C ALA A 53 -18.23 -14.14 12.39
N ARG A 54 -18.91 -15.26 12.09
CA ARG A 54 -18.41 -16.26 11.14
C ARG A 54 -18.37 -15.72 9.71
N ASN A 55 -19.39 -14.98 9.29
CA ASN A 55 -19.42 -14.36 7.98
C ASN A 55 -18.34 -13.27 7.84
N LEU A 56 -18.12 -12.47 8.89
CA LEU A 56 -17.04 -11.49 8.95
C LEU A 56 -15.66 -12.16 8.87
N GLN A 57 -15.48 -13.30 9.55
CA GLN A 57 -14.28 -14.12 9.43
C GLN A 57 -14.05 -14.54 7.97
N ALA A 58 -15.05 -15.15 7.33
CA ALA A 58 -14.95 -15.60 5.95
C ALA A 58 -14.64 -14.45 4.98
N ALA A 59 -15.37 -13.34 5.09
CA ALA A 59 -15.16 -12.15 4.26
C ALA A 59 -13.76 -11.54 4.46
N THR A 60 -13.26 -11.52 5.70
CA THR A 60 -11.92 -11.02 6.01
C THR A 60 -10.83 -11.92 5.41
N GLU A 61 -10.97 -13.24 5.54
CA GLU A 61 -10.02 -14.21 4.96
C GLU A 61 -10.03 -14.20 3.44
N ASP A 62 -11.21 -14.07 2.82
CA ASP A 62 -11.32 -13.91 1.36
C ASP A 62 -10.66 -12.61 0.90
N ARG A 63 -10.85 -11.50 1.63
CA ARG A 63 -10.19 -10.23 1.34
C ARG A 63 -8.66 -10.34 1.46
N ILE A 64 -8.16 -10.97 2.52
CA ILE A 64 -6.72 -11.21 2.70
C ILE A 64 -6.15 -11.99 1.52
N ARG A 65 -6.83 -13.07 1.10
CA ARG A 65 -6.39 -13.92 -0.02
C ARG A 65 -6.28 -13.13 -1.32
N VAL A 66 -7.28 -12.31 -1.63
CA VAL A 66 -7.27 -11.46 -2.83
C VAL A 66 -6.13 -10.45 -2.78
N ILE A 67 -5.86 -9.83 -1.64
CA ILE A 67 -4.75 -8.88 -1.49
C ILE A 67 -3.40 -9.59 -1.63
N GLU A 68 -3.23 -10.76 -1.02
CA GLU A 68 -2.01 -11.58 -1.13
C GLU A 68 -1.73 -11.99 -2.57
N GLU A 69 -2.75 -12.46 -3.29
CA GLU A 69 -2.64 -12.81 -4.71
C GLU A 69 -2.25 -11.58 -5.55
N ASN A 70 -2.91 -10.45 -5.33
CA ASN A 70 -2.59 -9.20 -6.02
C ASN A 70 -1.15 -8.73 -5.77
N LEU A 71 -0.66 -8.83 -4.52
CA LEU A 71 0.71 -8.46 -4.17
C LEU A 71 1.74 -9.45 -4.73
N SER A 72 1.40 -10.74 -4.82
CA SER A 72 2.30 -11.78 -5.34
C SER A 72 2.60 -11.61 -6.83
N HIS A 73 1.62 -11.14 -7.61
CA HIS A 73 1.74 -10.91 -9.05
C HIS A 73 2.03 -9.43 -9.39
N ALA A 74 2.24 -8.59 -8.38
CA ALA A 74 2.43 -7.16 -8.55
C ALA A 74 3.79 -6.84 -9.18
N ARG A 75 3.79 -6.09 -10.29
CA ARG A 75 4.96 -5.36 -10.76
C ARG A 75 4.77 -3.87 -10.51
N ILE A 76 5.66 -3.30 -9.70
CA ILE A 76 5.67 -1.87 -9.39
C ILE A 76 6.25 -1.13 -10.59
N ILE A 77 5.47 -0.21 -11.16
CA ILE A 77 5.95 0.67 -12.23
C ILE A 77 6.36 2.01 -11.63
N GLU A 78 7.65 2.31 -11.69
CA GLU A 78 8.16 3.66 -11.43
C GLU A 78 7.94 4.53 -12.68
N HIS A 79 7.46 5.75 -12.44
CA HIS A 79 7.06 6.65 -13.51
C HIS A 79 8.29 7.05 -14.33
N SER A 80 8.39 6.51 -15.56
CA SER A 80 9.44 6.92 -16.48
C SER A 80 9.17 8.35 -16.96
N LYS A 81 10.23 9.16 -17.03
CA LYS A 81 10.17 10.54 -17.57
C LYS A 81 10.00 10.46 -19.08
N GLY A 82 8.79 10.20 -19.53
CA GLY A 82 8.43 10.12 -20.95
C GLY A 82 7.43 11.20 -21.36
N SER A 83 7.52 11.65 -22.61
CA SER A 83 6.45 12.39 -23.32
C SER A 83 5.41 11.45 -23.95
N THR A 84 5.56 10.15 -23.72
CA THR A 84 4.70 9.07 -24.20
C THR A 84 3.78 8.61 -23.06
N VAL A 85 2.53 8.31 -23.38
CA VAL A 85 1.57 7.75 -22.42
C VAL A 85 2.07 6.37 -21.96
N SER A 86 2.28 6.26 -20.65
CA SER A 86 2.67 5.02 -19.96
C SER A 86 1.76 4.78 -18.75
N LEU A 87 1.80 3.57 -18.19
CA LEU A 87 1.12 3.27 -16.93
C LEU A 87 1.53 4.28 -15.83
N GLY A 88 0.54 4.82 -15.11
CA GLY A 88 0.68 5.90 -14.13
C GLY A 88 0.56 7.32 -14.71
N SER A 89 0.48 7.50 -16.02
CA SER A 89 0.39 8.83 -16.64
C SER A 89 -1.03 9.40 -16.56
N THR A 90 -1.13 10.71 -16.29
CA THR A 90 -2.39 11.45 -16.45
C THR A 90 -2.47 12.02 -17.86
N VAL A 91 -3.56 11.73 -18.58
CA VAL A 91 -3.78 12.12 -19.97
C VAL A 91 -5.05 12.97 -20.06
N THR A 92 -4.97 14.09 -20.75
CA THR A 92 -6.12 14.93 -21.08
C THR A 92 -6.51 14.70 -22.53
N ILE A 93 -7.73 14.24 -22.75
CA ILE A 93 -8.30 13.93 -24.05
C ILE A 93 -9.42 14.91 -24.40
N GLN A 94 -9.55 15.23 -25.68
CA GLN A 94 -10.60 16.08 -26.23
C GLN A 94 -11.26 15.38 -27.41
N LYS A 95 -12.59 15.41 -27.47
CA LYS A 95 -13.36 14.83 -28.57
C LYS A 95 -13.31 15.74 -29.80
N GLN A 96 -13.17 15.15 -30.99
CA GLN A 96 -13.16 15.93 -32.22
C GLN A 96 -14.56 16.53 -32.49
N GLY A 97 -14.65 17.86 -32.45
CA GLY A 97 -15.91 18.60 -32.65
C GLY A 97 -16.50 19.23 -31.38
N GLU A 98 -15.91 18.96 -30.21
CA GLU A 98 -16.34 19.48 -28.92
C GLU A 98 -15.16 20.13 -28.20
N LYS A 99 -15.42 21.16 -27.39
CA LYS A 99 -14.35 21.85 -26.62
C LYS A 99 -14.12 21.23 -25.24
N GLU A 100 -14.93 20.26 -24.84
CA GLU A 100 -14.79 19.61 -23.54
C GLU A 100 -13.51 18.77 -23.47
N GLU A 101 -12.77 18.96 -22.38
CA GLU A 101 -11.55 18.23 -22.06
C GLU A 101 -11.82 17.29 -20.89
N HIS A 102 -11.50 16.02 -21.06
CA HIS A 102 -11.59 15.02 -20.00
C HIS A 102 -10.19 14.58 -19.60
N THR A 103 -9.93 14.55 -18.30
CA THR A 103 -8.64 14.13 -17.76
C THR A 103 -8.79 12.77 -17.10
N TYR A 104 -7.93 11.83 -17.49
CA TYR A 104 -7.92 10.46 -16.97
C TYR A 104 -6.52 10.04 -16.55
N GLN A 105 -6.42 9.15 -15.57
CA GLN A 105 -5.17 8.51 -15.18
C GLN A 105 -5.16 7.07 -15.69
N ILE A 106 -4.10 6.68 -16.38
CA ILE A 106 -3.94 5.30 -16.87
C ILE A 106 -3.33 4.47 -15.75
N VAL A 107 -4.02 3.43 -15.33
CA VAL A 107 -3.64 2.56 -14.21
C VAL A 107 -3.74 1.08 -14.57
N GLY A 108 -3.33 0.21 -13.64
CA GLY A 108 -3.54 -1.24 -13.72
C GLY A 108 -5.02 -1.63 -13.75
N SER A 109 -5.32 -2.87 -14.11
CA SER A 109 -6.68 -3.44 -14.04
C SER A 109 -7.24 -3.41 -12.62
N ALA A 110 -6.42 -3.74 -11.62
CA ALA A 110 -6.84 -3.78 -10.22
C ALA A 110 -7.14 -2.41 -9.60
N GLU A 111 -6.69 -1.32 -10.21
CA GLU A 111 -6.84 0.06 -9.69
C GLU A 111 -7.87 0.89 -10.47
N ALA A 112 -8.47 0.32 -11.52
CA ALA A 112 -9.33 1.08 -12.42
C ALA A 112 -10.65 1.45 -11.75
N ASN A 113 -10.96 2.74 -11.76
CA ASN A 113 -12.21 3.28 -11.23
C ASN A 113 -12.67 4.48 -12.08
N MET A 114 -13.79 4.30 -12.78
CA MET A 114 -14.37 5.32 -13.66
C MET A 114 -14.79 6.59 -12.88
N GLN A 115 -15.23 6.45 -11.62
CA GLN A 115 -15.67 7.59 -10.80
C GLN A 115 -14.48 8.49 -10.42
N GLU A 116 -13.31 7.90 -10.19
CA GLU A 116 -12.07 8.61 -9.89
C GLU A 116 -11.28 9.00 -11.15
N HIS A 117 -11.87 8.85 -12.34
CA HIS A 117 -11.21 9.09 -13.62
C HIS A 117 -9.95 8.22 -13.83
N LYS A 118 -9.91 7.02 -13.25
CA LYS A 118 -8.84 6.03 -13.40
C LYS A 118 -9.26 4.95 -14.39
N ILE A 119 -8.47 4.79 -15.45
CA ILE A 119 -8.79 3.91 -16.56
C ILE A 119 -7.75 2.80 -16.67
N SER A 120 -8.23 1.55 -16.80
CA SER A 120 -7.35 0.41 -17.01
C SER A 120 -6.70 0.46 -18.39
N HIS A 121 -5.42 0.11 -18.46
CA HIS A 121 -4.71 -0.15 -19.71
C HIS A 121 -5.34 -1.25 -20.58
N LEU A 122 -6.10 -2.19 -19.99
CA LEU A 122 -6.80 -3.27 -20.71
C LEU A 122 -8.12 -2.81 -21.34
N SER A 123 -8.62 -1.63 -21.00
CA SER A 123 -9.86 -1.10 -21.60
C SER A 123 -9.62 -0.68 -23.06
N PRO A 124 -10.65 -0.71 -23.94
CA PRO A 124 -10.52 -0.27 -25.33
C PRO A 124 -9.97 1.16 -25.47
N LEU A 125 -10.34 2.04 -24.53
CA LEU A 125 -9.81 3.38 -24.42
C LEU A 125 -8.34 3.38 -23.98
N GLY A 126 -8.02 2.67 -22.89
CA GLY A 126 -6.67 2.60 -22.33
C GLY A 126 -5.66 2.01 -23.31
N SER A 127 -6.00 0.90 -23.98
CA SER A 127 -5.14 0.25 -24.98
C SER A 127 -4.85 1.15 -26.18
N SER A 128 -5.82 1.98 -26.59
CA SER A 128 -5.66 2.93 -27.70
C SER A 128 -4.80 4.14 -27.33
N LEU A 129 -4.70 4.45 -26.04
CA LEU A 129 -3.90 5.54 -25.48
C LEU A 129 -2.44 5.14 -25.21
N MET A 130 -2.16 3.86 -25.01
CA MET A 130 -0.80 3.37 -24.76
C MET A 130 0.13 3.74 -25.92
N GLU A 131 1.36 4.13 -25.59
CA GLU A 131 2.43 4.49 -26.54
C GLU A 131 2.17 5.73 -27.41
N LYS A 132 1.07 6.45 -27.19
CA LYS A 132 0.77 7.70 -27.90
C LYS A 132 1.50 8.90 -27.31
N LYS A 133 1.68 9.94 -28.13
CA LYS A 133 2.33 11.20 -27.74
C LYS A 133 1.32 12.34 -27.67
N LYS A 134 1.74 13.44 -27.03
CA LYS A 134 0.95 14.67 -26.97
C LYS A 134 0.67 15.18 -28.39
N GLY A 135 -0.59 15.43 -28.71
CA GLY A 135 -1.04 15.92 -30.02
C GLY A 135 -1.54 14.83 -30.96
N ASP A 136 -1.31 13.55 -30.65
CA ASP A 136 -1.80 12.44 -31.47
C ASP A 136 -3.32 12.33 -31.41
N THR A 137 -3.90 11.88 -32.51
CA THR A 137 -5.31 11.50 -32.61
C THR A 137 -5.44 9.97 -32.57
N PHE A 138 -6.48 9.50 -31.90
CA PHE A 138 -6.80 8.08 -31.82
C PHE A 138 -8.31 7.89 -31.96
N SER A 139 -8.69 6.69 -32.40
CA SER A 139 -10.08 6.26 -32.52
C SER A 139 -10.26 4.96 -31.78
N PHE A 140 -11.35 4.82 -31.05
CA PHE A 140 -11.75 3.57 -30.41
C PHE A 140 -13.22 3.29 -30.67
N ASP A 141 -13.55 2.00 -30.65
CA ASP A 141 -14.91 1.55 -30.86
C ASP A 141 -15.70 1.66 -29.55
N THR A 142 -16.82 2.38 -29.63
CA THR A 142 -17.86 2.33 -28.61
C THR A 142 -19.09 1.63 -29.17
N PRO A 143 -19.97 1.08 -28.31
CA PRO A 143 -21.28 0.58 -28.75
C PRO A 143 -22.11 1.64 -29.52
N LYS A 144 -21.79 2.93 -29.37
CA LYS A 144 -22.42 4.05 -30.07
C LYS A 144 -21.70 4.45 -31.37
N GLY A 145 -20.72 3.65 -31.82
CA GLY A 145 -19.90 3.89 -33.01
C GLY A 145 -18.45 4.28 -32.70
N ALA A 146 -17.61 4.35 -33.74
CA ALA A 146 -16.22 4.76 -33.61
C ALA A 146 -16.14 6.27 -33.29
N GLN A 147 -15.47 6.60 -32.19
CA GLN A 147 -15.29 8.00 -31.77
C GLN A 147 -13.82 8.42 -31.88
N LYS A 148 -13.59 9.64 -32.37
CA LYS A 148 -12.25 10.21 -32.57
C LYS A 148 -11.91 11.22 -31.48
N TYR A 149 -10.75 11.02 -30.86
CA TYR A 149 -10.24 11.86 -29.79
C TYR A 149 -8.82 12.34 -30.10
N LYS A 150 -8.45 13.46 -29.50
CA LYS A 150 -7.10 14.04 -29.57
C LYS A 150 -6.52 14.17 -28.16
N ILE A 151 -5.23 13.85 -28.02
CA ILE A 151 -4.51 14.03 -26.77
C ILE A 151 -4.04 15.49 -26.68
N VAL A 152 -4.61 16.25 -25.76
CA VAL A 152 -4.28 17.67 -25.53
C VAL A 152 -3.04 17.80 -24.66
N GLY A 153 -2.95 16.96 -23.63
CA GLY A 153 -1.88 17.03 -22.64
C GLY A 153 -1.57 15.67 -22.05
N ILE A 154 -0.30 15.50 -21.70
CA ILE A 154 0.18 14.37 -20.90
C ILE A 154 0.89 14.99 -19.71
N ARG A 155 0.45 14.63 -18.51
CA ARG A 155 1.08 14.99 -17.25
C ARG A 155 1.55 13.70 -16.58
N SER A 156 2.85 13.44 -16.70
CA SER A 156 3.53 12.46 -15.87
C SER A 156 3.77 13.11 -14.51
N GLN A 157 3.04 12.69 -13.48
CA GLN A 157 3.26 13.19 -12.12
C GLN A 157 4.58 12.64 -11.59
N VAL A 158 5.68 13.36 -11.83
CA VAL A 158 6.91 13.10 -11.08
C VAL A 158 6.71 13.70 -9.69
N ARG A 159 6.18 12.91 -8.75
CA ARG A 159 6.40 13.21 -7.33
C ARG A 159 7.87 12.91 -7.08
N ILE A 160 8.72 13.93 -7.18
CA ILE A 160 10.00 13.89 -6.49
C ILE A 160 9.61 13.78 -5.02
N LEU A 161 9.62 12.57 -4.47
CA LEU A 161 9.73 12.40 -3.03
C LEU A 161 11.03 13.13 -2.69
N LYS A 162 10.93 14.37 -2.20
CA LYS A 162 12.03 15.00 -1.51
C LYS A 162 12.27 14.08 -0.34
N GLY A 163 13.22 13.15 -0.52
CA GLY A 163 13.68 12.26 0.52
C GLY A 163 13.92 13.13 1.73
N ALA A 164 13.29 12.74 2.83
CA ALA A 164 13.60 13.27 4.13
C ALA A 164 15.12 13.15 4.31
N HIS A 165 15.85 14.24 4.09
CA HIS A 165 17.21 14.39 4.60
C HIS A 165 17.08 14.57 6.11
N GLY A 166 16.76 13.46 6.78
CA GLY A 166 17.00 13.27 8.19
C GLY A 166 18.51 13.26 8.40
N VAL A 167 19.03 14.44 8.75
CA VAL A 167 20.13 14.66 9.70
C VAL A 167 21.28 13.64 9.61
N CYS A 168 22.24 13.88 8.72
CA CYS A 168 23.62 13.45 9.00
C CYS A 168 24.39 14.67 9.50
N ARG A 169 24.63 14.69 10.81
CA ARG A 169 25.34 15.76 11.52
C ARG A 169 26.72 15.97 10.88
N ARG A 170 27.04 17.26 10.72
CA ARG A 170 28.39 17.84 10.57
C ARG A 170 29.50 16.90 11.08
N ALA A 171 30.36 16.47 10.16
CA ALA A 171 31.75 16.19 10.45
C ALA A 171 32.59 16.84 9.35
N TRP A 172 33.10 18.04 9.66
CA TRP A 172 34.19 18.69 8.96
C TRP A 172 35.42 17.79 8.95
N SER A 173 36.12 17.68 7.83
CA SER A 173 37.49 17.17 7.78
C SER A 173 38.27 17.81 6.63
N SER A 174 38.44 19.13 6.69
CA SER A 174 39.57 19.78 6.04
C SER A 174 39.93 21.06 6.78
N TRP A 175 40.67 20.91 7.88
CA TRP A 175 41.60 21.95 8.28
C TRP A 175 42.87 21.34 8.87
N SER A 176 43.93 21.52 8.07
CA SER A 176 45.30 21.74 8.46
C SER A 176 45.52 22.11 9.94
N GLY A 177 46.45 21.37 10.56
CA GLY A 177 47.43 21.87 11.51
C GLY A 177 46.95 22.83 12.61
N ARG A 178 46.72 22.28 13.80
CA ARG A 178 47.15 22.89 15.07
C ARG A 178 46.98 21.91 16.23
N SER A 179 48.12 21.63 16.87
CA SER A 179 48.36 21.34 18.27
C SER A 179 47.15 21.00 19.15
N ILE A 180 47.09 19.75 19.61
CA ILE A 180 46.19 19.30 20.69
C ILE A 180 46.88 19.57 22.03
N PRO A 181 46.31 20.37 22.95
CA PRO A 181 46.72 20.34 24.35
C PRO A 181 46.00 19.21 25.09
N VAL A 182 46.79 18.52 25.91
CA VAL A 182 46.42 17.50 26.89
C VAL A 182 45.39 18.05 27.89
N VAL A 183 44.19 17.46 28.00
CA VAL A 183 43.40 17.56 29.24
C VAL A 183 42.53 16.32 29.51
N ARG A 184 42.95 15.61 30.57
CA ARG A 184 42.19 14.84 31.59
C ARG A 184 41.10 13.84 31.17
N ALA A 185 41.44 12.59 31.44
CA ALA A 185 40.54 11.45 31.60
C ALA A 185 39.50 11.69 32.72
N ILE A 186 38.22 11.55 32.37
CA ILE A 186 37.13 11.37 33.33
C ILE A 186 36.76 9.88 33.33
N ARG A 187 37.04 9.26 34.47
CA ARG A 187 36.74 7.88 34.85
C ARG A 187 35.24 7.75 35.11
N VAL A 188 34.50 7.05 34.24
CA VAL A 188 33.10 6.68 34.50
C VAL A 188 33.09 5.33 35.24
N ARG A 189 32.54 5.37 36.46
CA ARG A 189 32.35 4.21 37.35
C ARG A 189 31.27 3.28 36.77
N LYS A 190 31.57 1.98 36.82
CA LYS A 190 30.66 0.88 36.45
C LYS A 190 29.82 0.54 37.68
N ASP A 191 28.66 1.17 37.82
CA ASP A 191 27.72 0.81 38.89
C ASP A 191 26.95 -0.46 38.51
N ARG A 192 27.17 -1.48 39.34
CA ARG A 192 26.47 -2.76 39.36
C ARG A 192 25.00 -2.54 39.68
N VAL A 193 24.11 -2.85 38.74
CA VAL A 193 22.70 -3.09 39.05
C VAL A 193 22.60 -4.47 39.71
N ARG A 194 22.35 -4.51 41.02
CA ARG A 194 21.97 -5.72 41.77
C ARG A 194 20.49 -6.00 41.50
N PHE A 195 20.18 -7.13 40.86
CA PHE A 195 18.85 -7.72 40.86
C PHE A 195 18.60 -8.42 42.22
N PRO A 196 17.46 -8.21 42.89
CA PRO A 196 17.09 -9.01 44.05
C PRO A 196 16.64 -10.41 43.61
N ALA A 197 17.19 -11.44 44.27
CA ALA A 197 16.86 -12.84 44.06
C ALA A 197 15.40 -13.13 44.47
N ALA A 198 14.65 -13.77 43.56
CA ALA A 198 13.34 -14.32 43.84
C ALA A 198 13.44 -15.46 44.86
N ARG A 199 12.68 -15.38 45.96
CA ARG A 199 12.55 -16.48 46.93
C ARG A 199 11.67 -17.60 46.34
N PRO A 200 12.02 -18.88 46.50
CA PRO A 200 11.15 -19.98 46.09
C PRO A 200 9.91 -20.06 46.99
N ARG A 201 8.71 -20.08 46.37
CA ARG A 201 7.45 -20.43 47.05
C ARG A 201 7.50 -21.89 47.45
N THR A 202 7.51 -22.17 48.74
CA THR A 202 7.32 -23.51 49.30
C THR A 202 5.89 -23.99 49.03
N LEU A 203 5.76 -25.09 48.30
CA LEU A 203 4.54 -25.87 48.14
C LEU A 203 4.15 -26.48 49.50
N GLN A 204 3.10 -25.98 50.14
CA GLN A 204 2.41 -26.72 51.19
C GLN A 204 1.50 -27.77 50.53
N LYS A 205 1.89 -29.04 50.66
CA LYS A 205 1.01 -30.19 50.48
C LYS A 205 -0.03 -30.17 51.60
N GLN A 206 -1.30 -29.93 51.27
CA GLN A 206 -2.40 -30.36 52.13
C GLN A 206 -2.67 -31.83 51.83
N ALA A 207 -2.36 -32.68 52.81
CA ALA A 207 -2.93 -34.01 52.92
C ALA A 207 -4.27 -33.89 53.64
N VAL A 208 -5.36 -34.22 52.96
CA VAL A 208 -6.65 -34.47 53.60
C VAL A 208 -6.81 -35.98 53.70
N ARG A 209 -7.02 -36.44 54.93
CA ARG A 209 -7.43 -37.80 55.29
C ARG A 209 -8.92 -37.97 55.10
#